data_AF-A0A968XSD3-F1
#
_entry.id   AF-A0A968XSD3-F1
#
_cell.length_a   1.000
_cell.length_b   1.000
_cell.length_c   1.000
_cell.angle_alpha   90.00
_cell.angle_beta   90.00
_cell.angle_gamma   90.00
#
_symmetry.space_group_name_H-M   'P 1'
#
loop_
_entity.id
_entity.type
_entity.pdbx_description
1 polymer ?
#
loop_
_entity_poly.entity_id
_entity_poly.type
_entity_poly.pdbx_seq_one_letter_code
_entity_poly.pdbx_strand_id
1 'polypeptide(L)'
;MARAAFAKLDIDGGFDTAFSGVADSYRKARRGMHHALTTCDADDLHEFRKAAQFHWRQMHLLTAAWPEYFEARATTARRLSMILGDNHDLDMLAAVISAPDGTRGLRLSAQRRALILSIIEARQRELQSRAALLGQQLFADPPSVFRDAISFHWTTALDSRDERRSADGSAETRPAETHAAAAE
;
A
#
# COMPACT_ATOMS: atom_id res chain seq x y z
N MET A 1 -21.03 8.26 0.31
CA MET A 1 -21.23 8.35 1.77
C MET A 1 -19.92 8.42 2.57
N ALA A 2 -18.91 7.58 2.32
CA ALA A 2 -17.64 7.59 3.08
C ALA A 2 -16.83 8.92 3.00
N ARG A 3 -16.74 9.57 1.82
CA ARG A 3 -16.00 10.85 1.65
C ARG A 3 -16.53 12.00 2.52
N ALA A 4 -17.85 12.10 2.72
CA ALA A 4 -18.46 13.16 3.53
C ALA A 4 -18.28 12.93 5.04
N ALA A 5 -18.11 11.66 5.45
CA ALA A 5 -17.81 11.31 6.84
C ALA A 5 -16.35 11.60 7.21
N PHE A 6 -15.40 11.35 6.29
CA PHE A 6 -13.98 11.69 6.52
C PHE A 6 -13.71 13.19 6.57
N ALA A 7 -14.52 14.01 5.89
CA ALA A 7 -14.39 15.47 5.97
C ALA A 7 -14.69 16.05 7.37
N LYS A 8 -15.31 15.26 8.26
CA LYS A 8 -15.62 15.63 9.64
C LYS A 8 -14.71 14.95 10.66
N LEU A 9 -13.71 14.18 10.22
CA LEU A 9 -12.73 13.63 11.15
C LEU A 9 -11.81 14.78 11.60
N ASP A 10 -12.01 15.22 12.83
CA ASP A 10 -11.03 16.05 13.52
C ASP A 10 -9.83 15.17 13.85
N ILE A 11 -8.70 15.44 13.21
CA ILE A 11 -7.44 14.75 13.52
C ILE A 11 -6.75 15.61 14.56
N ASP A 12 -6.66 15.12 15.79
CA ASP A 12 -5.91 15.81 16.85
C ASP A 12 -4.47 16.10 16.38
N GLY A 13 -4.13 17.40 16.31
CA GLY A 13 -2.84 17.89 15.77
C GLY A 13 -2.77 18.08 14.26
N GLY A 14 -3.88 17.90 13.53
CA GLY A 14 -4.03 18.25 12.12
C GLY A 14 -3.34 17.30 11.14
N PHE A 15 -3.17 17.77 9.90
CA PHE A 15 -2.58 16.98 8.82
C PHE A 15 -1.12 16.58 9.08
N ASP A 16 -0.36 17.38 9.83
CA ASP A 16 1.02 17.05 10.20
C ASP A 16 1.10 15.78 11.06
N THR A 17 0.14 15.57 11.98
CA THR A 17 0.03 14.33 12.74
C THR A 17 -0.19 13.13 11.82
N ALA A 18 -1.05 13.28 10.80
CA ALA A 18 -1.32 12.20 9.84
C ALA A 18 -0.07 11.82 9.03
N PHE A 19 0.70 12.81 8.54
CA PHE A 19 1.94 12.54 7.81
C PHE A 19 3.06 12.00 8.71
N SER A 20 3.12 12.44 9.97
CA SER A 20 4.02 11.83 10.97
C SER A 20 3.68 10.35 11.17
N GLY A 21 2.40 10.00 11.28
CA GLY A 21 1.94 8.61 11.38
C GLY A 21 2.31 7.76 10.15
N VAL A 22 2.21 8.33 8.94
CA VAL A 22 2.65 7.69 7.69
C VAL A 22 4.16 7.48 7.65
N ALA A 23 4.95 8.45 8.11
CA ALA A 23 6.40 8.33 8.20
C ALA A 23 6.83 7.27 9.23
N ASP A 24 6.13 7.18 10.35
CA ASP A 24 6.40 6.21 11.41
C ASP A 24 6.08 4.79 10.97
N SER A 25 4.94 4.57 10.29
CA SER A 25 4.61 3.27 9.72
C SER A 25 5.59 2.87 8.63
N TYR A 26 6.01 3.82 7.79
CA TYR A 26 7.04 3.60 6.78
C TYR A 26 8.39 3.21 7.40
N ARG A 27 8.83 3.90 8.46
CA ARG A 27 10.05 3.54 9.20
C ARG A 27 9.98 2.12 9.77
N LYS A 28 8.83 1.75 10.35
CA LYS A 28 8.59 0.39 10.85
C LYS A 28 8.62 -0.63 9.71
N ALA A 29 7.95 -0.37 8.60
CA ALA A 29 7.92 -1.23 7.42
C ALA A 29 9.33 -1.44 6.83
N ARG A 30 10.12 -0.38 6.72
CA ARG A 30 11.51 -0.44 6.23
C ARG A 30 12.41 -1.28 7.16
N ARG A 31 12.29 -1.13 8.48
CA ARG A 31 13.03 -1.97 9.43
C ARG A 31 12.58 -3.42 9.39
N GLY A 32 11.26 -3.65 9.37
CA GLY A 32 10.67 -4.98 9.26
C GLY A 32 11.09 -5.69 7.98
N MET A 33 11.14 -4.97 6.86
CA MET A 33 11.70 -5.48 5.60
C MET A 33 13.13 -5.98 5.78
N HIS A 34 14.04 -5.14 6.28
CA HIS A 34 15.44 -5.55 6.44
C HIS A 34 15.58 -6.76 7.35
N HIS A 35 14.81 -6.83 8.42
CA HIS A 35 14.80 -7.97 9.33
C HIS A 35 14.30 -9.24 8.62
N ALA A 36 13.10 -9.18 8.05
CA ALA A 36 12.45 -10.31 7.39
C ALA A 36 13.23 -10.84 6.18
N LEU A 37 13.90 -9.98 5.43
CA LEU A 37 14.75 -10.38 4.31
C LEU A 37 16.11 -10.96 4.76
N THR A 38 16.50 -10.75 6.01
CA THR A 38 17.72 -11.34 6.59
C THR A 38 17.42 -12.68 7.23
N THR A 39 16.35 -12.78 8.00
CA THR A 39 15.97 -13.99 8.73
C THR A 39 15.27 -15.00 7.82
N CYS A 40 14.47 -14.50 6.86
CA CYS A 40 13.53 -15.31 6.07
C CYS A 40 12.61 -16.18 6.94
N ASP A 41 12.38 -15.78 8.18
CA ASP A 41 11.49 -16.46 9.11
C ASP A 41 10.01 -16.19 8.76
N ALA A 42 9.15 -17.18 8.99
CA ALA A 42 7.74 -17.09 8.63
C ALA A 42 7.01 -15.97 9.39
N ASP A 43 7.30 -15.76 10.67
CA ASP A 43 6.66 -14.72 11.48
C ASP A 43 7.16 -13.34 11.07
N ASP A 44 8.46 -13.19 10.80
CA ASP A 44 9.02 -11.92 10.32
C ASP A 44 8.47 -11.54 8.93
N LEU A 45 8.37 -12.51 8.01
CA LEU A 45 7.76 -12.31 6.69
C LEU A 45 6.26 -11.97 6.81
N HIS A 46 5.57 -12.54 7.81
CA HIS A 46 4.18 -12.22 8.11
C HIS A 46 4.02 -10.79 8.67
N GLU A 47 4.88 -10.36 9.58
CA GLU A 47 4.91 -8.97 10.05
C GLU A 47 5.20 -7.99 8.89
N PHE A 48 6.14 -8.36 8.01
CA PHE A 48 6.43 -7.56 6.83
C PHE A 48 5.23 -7.50 5.86
N ARG A 49 4.47 -8.59 5.70
CA ARG A 49 3.21 -8.59 4.93
C ARG A 49 2.23 -7.56 5.47
N LYS A 50 2.01 -7.53 6.79
CA LYS A 50 1.11 -6.55 7.44
C LYS A 50 1.58 -5.11 7.18
N ALA A 51 2.88 -4.86 7.28
CA ALA A 51 3.46 -3.55 7.02
C ALA A 51 3.25 -3.11 5.56
N ALA A 52 3.48 -4.00 4.58
CA ALA A 52 3.23 -3.74 3.17
C ALA A 52 1.74 -3.46 2.87
N GLN A 53 0.84 -4.22 3.49
CA GLN A 53 -0.60 -4.00 3.39
C GLN A 53 -1.04 -2.66 3.99
N PHE A 54 -0.41 -2.23 5.09
CA PHE A 54 -0.69 -0.94 5.70
C PHE A 54 -0.23 0.20 4.80
N HIS A 55 1.01 0.13 4.29
CA HIS A 55 1.57 1.10 3.35
C HIS A 55 0.72 1.21 2.07
N TRP A 56 0.25 0.08 1.52
CA TRP A 56 -0.67 0.08 0.38
C TRP A 56 -1.93 0.90 0.66
N ARG A 57 -2.60 0.65 1.79
CA ARG A 57 -3.82 1.38 2.16
C ARG A 57 -3.55 2.88 2.33
N GLN A 58 -2.45 3.24 2.97
CA GLN A 58 -2.05 4.64 3.12
C GLN A 58 -1.83 5.31 1.76
N MET A 59 -1.06 4.70 0.86
CA MET A 59 -0.82 5.27 -0.46
C MET A 59 -2.10 5.34 -1.30
N HIS A 60 -2.96 4.32 -1.20
CA HIS A 60 -4.25 4.31 -1.89
C HIS A 60 -5.20 5.41 -1.39
N LEU A 61 -5.14 5.81 -0.12
CA LEU A 61 -5.91 6.96 0.35
C LEU A 61 -5.43 8.27 -0.29
N LEU A 62 -4.13 8.41 -0.49
CA LEU A 62 -3.53 9.62 -1.07
C LEU A 62 -3.80 9.78 -2.57
N THR A 63 -4.17 8.70 -3.28
CA THR A 63 -4.59 8.80 -4.69
C THR A 63 -5.81 9.69 -4.87
N ALA A 64 -6.61 9.90 -3.83
CA ALA A 64 -7.72 10.85 -3.87
C ALA A 64 -7.29 12.31 -4.09
N ALA A 65 -6.04 12.67 -3.78
CA ALA A 65 -5.49 13.99 -4.08
C ALA A 65 -4.76 14.03 -5.41
N TRP A 66 -3.89 13.04 -5.69
CA TRP A 66 -3.10 12.99 -6.92
C TRP A 66 -2.88 11.53 -7.39
N PRO A 67 -3.82 10.97 -8.19
CA PRO A 67 -3.74 9.59 -8.62
C PRO A 67 -2.43 9.25 -9.35
N GLU A 68 -2.00 10.10 -10.28
CA GLU A 68 -0.85 9.86 -11.15
C GLU A 68 0.45 9.69 -10.36
N TYR A 69 0.58 10.37 -9.22
CA TYR A 69 1.75 10.28 -8.35
C TYR A 69 1.68 9.07 -7.39
N PHE A 70 0.54 8.88 -6.70
CA PHE A 70 0.45 7.89 -5.63
C PHE A 70 0.12 6.46 -6.12
N GLU A 71 -0.54 6.30 -7.28
CA GLU A 71 -1.05 5.00 -7.73
C GLU A 71 0.08 4.02 -8.05
N ALA A 72 1.19 4.48 -8.62
CA ALA A 72 2.35 3.62 -8.90
C ALA A 72 2.91 2.98 -7.61
N ARG A 73 3.02 3.79 -6.54
CA ARG A 73 3.49 3.31 -5.23
C ARG A 73 2.46 2.40 -4.57
N ALA A 74 1.17 2.75 -4.65
CA ALA A 74 0.07 1.94 -4.11
C ALA A 74 0.00 0.56 -4.78
N THR A 75 0.10 0.52 -6.11
CA THR A 75 0.11 -0.72 -6.91
C THR A 75 1.31 -1.60 -6.57
N THR A 76 2.50 -1.00 -6.44
CA THR A 76 3.72 -1.72 -6.04
C THR A 76 3.59 -2.32 -4.64
N ALA A 77 3.07 -1.56 -3.68
CA ALA A 77 2.82 -2.01 -2.31
C ALA A 77 1.79 -3.14 -2.25
N ARG A 78 0.72 -3.03 -3.04
CA ARG A 78 -0.30 -4.08 -3.18
C ARG A 78 0.35 -5.36 -3.71
N ARG A 79 1.13 -5.28 -4.79
CA ARG A 79 1.81 -6.43 -5.39
C ARG A 79 2.75 -7.11 -4.38
N LEU A 80 3.54 -6.33 -3.64
CA LEU A 80 4.39 -6.86 -2.57
C LEU A 80 3.55 -7.61 -1.51
N SER A 81 2.44 -7.01 -1.06
CA SER A 81 1.57 -7.61 -0.06
C SER A 81 0.92 -8.92 -0.51
N MET A 82 0.65 -9.05 -1.82
CA MET A 82 0.13 -10.28 -2.42
C MET A 82 1.20 -11.37 -2.49
N ILE A 83 2.43 -11.02 -2.91
CA ILE A 83 3.54 -11.99 -2.97
C ILE A 83 3.89 -12.53 -1.59
N LEU A 84 4.00 -11.65 -0.58
CA LEU A 84 4.17 -12.07 0.81
C LEU A 84 2.97 -12.88 1.32
N GLY A 85 1.80 -12.64 0.72
CA GLY A 85 0.61 -13.40 1.03
C GLY A 85 0.65 -14.83 0.53
N ASP A 86 1.04 -15.02 -0.73
CA ASP A 86 1.26 -16.33 -1.32
C ASP A 86 2.31 -17.12 -0.53
N ASN A 87 3.38 -16.47 -0.04
CA ASN A 87 4.39 -17.12 0.80
C ASN A 87 3.79 -17.64 2.11
N HIS A 88 3.00 -16.81 2.79
CA HIS A 88 2.35 -17.19 4.05
C HIS A 88 1.33 -18.31 3.86
N ASP A 89 0.58 -18.29 2.76
CA ASP A 89 -0.38 -19.36 2.45
C ASP A 89 0.37 -20.70 2.22
N LEU A 90 1.59 -20.65 1.67
CA LEU A 90 2.47 -21.80 1.56
C LEU A 90 3.03 -22.27 2.92
N ASP A 91 3.33 -21.37 3.86
CA ASP A 91 3.70 -21.74 5.23
C ASP A 91 2.56 -22.52 5.91
N MET A 92 1.34 -22.03 5.76
CA MET A 92 0.13 -22.68 6.27
C MET A 92 -0.09 -24.05 5.62
N LEU A 93 0.12 -24.16 4.30
CA LEU A 93 0.06 -25.44 3.60
C LEU A 93 1.15 -26.40 4.07
N ALA A 94 2.40 -25.95 4.22
CA ALA A 94 3.49 -26.77 4.74
C ALA A 94 3.18 -27.32 6.13
N ALA A 95 2.55 -26.52 7.00
CA ALA A 95 2.07 -26.96 8.31
C ALA A 95 0.97 -28.04 8.20
N VAL A 96 0.04 -27.92 7.24
CA VAL A 96 -0.95 -28.98 6.95
C VAL A 96 -0.27 -30.26 6.48
N ILE A 97 0.68 -30.13 5.54
CA ILE A 97 1.43 -31.26 4.96
C ILE A 97 2.38 -31.88 5.98
N SER A 98 2.81 -31.19 7.03
CA SER A 98 3.71 -31.73 8.06
C SER A 98 2.96 -32.37 9.23
N ALA A 99 1.65 -32.13 9.36
CA ALA A 99 0.85 -32.70 10.44
C ALA A 99 0.75 -34.23 10.35
N PRO A 100 0.58 -34.93 11.50
CA PRO A 100 0.42 -36.38 11.52
C PRO A 100 -0.71 -36.87 10.60
N ASP A 101 -0.56 -38.10 10.10
CA ASP A 101 -1.55 -38.67 9.18
C ASP A 101 -2.94 -38.75 9.83
N GLY A 102 -3.95 -38.30 9.08
CA GLY A 102 -5.34 -38.29 9.52
C GLY A 102 -5.75 -37.08 10.39
N THR A 103 -4.81 -36.26 10.88
CA THR A 103 -5.15 -35.09 11.74
C THR A 103 -5.98 -34.02 11.01
N ARG A 104 -5.88 -33.92 9.68
CA ARG A 104 -6.66 -32.98 8.84
C ARG A 104 -7.40 -33.67 7.69
N GLY A 105 -7.73 -34.95 7.85
CA GLY A 105 -8.34 -35.77 6.80
C GLY A 105 -7.40 -36.10 5.62
N LEU A 106 -6.15 -35.65 5.68
CA LEU A 106 -5.12 -35.91 4.69
C LEU A 106 -4.30 -37.15 5.10
N ARG A 107 -4.10 -38.07 4.15
CA ARG A 107 -3.21 -39.23 4.28
C ARG A 107 -2.24 -39.24 3.12
N LEU A 108 -0.95 -39.11 3.41
CA LEU A 108 0.11 -39.07 2.40
C LEU A 108 1.26 -39.98 2.82
N SER A 109 1.79 -40.74 1.86
CA SER A 109 3.05 -41.45 2.09
C SER A 109 4.18 -40.46 2.39
N ALA A 110 5.18 -40.90 3.16
CA ALA A 110 6.34 -40.09 3.50
C ALA A 110 7.02 -39.50 2.24
N GLN A 111 7.12 -40.28 1.16
CA GLN A 111 7.71 -39.84 -0.09
C GLN A 111 6.90 -38.72 -0.76
N ARG A 112 5.57 -38.81 -0.79
CA ARG A 112 4.72 -37.74 -1.33
C ARG A 112 4.78 -36.47 -0.48
N ARG A 113 4.84 -36.63 0.84
CA ARG A 113 4.98 -35.51 1.78
C ARG A 113 6.28 -34.74 1.53
N ALA A 114 7.40 -35.45 1.46
CA ALA A 114 8.70 -34.85 1.18
C ALA A 114 8.73 -34.13 -0.18
N LEU A 115 8.13 -34.73 -1.22
CA LEU A 115 8.03 -34.11 -2.53
C LEU A 115 7.26 -32.78 -2.47
N ILE A 116 6.07 -32.76 -1.85
CA ILE A 116 5.25 -31.56 -1.75
C ILE A 116 5.98 -30.45 -0.98
N LEU A 117 6.60 -30.79 0.17
CA LEU A 117 7.37 -29.82 0.96
C LEU A 117 8.53 -29.23 0.15
N SER A 118 9.25 -30.04 -0.62
CA SER A 118 10.34 -29.53 -1.48
C SER A 118 9.87 -28.54 -2.56
N ILE A 119 8.66 -28.76 -3.11
CA ILE A 119 8.05 -27.85 -4.10
C ILE A 119 7.62 -26.55 -3.42
N ILE A 120 7.03 -26.65 -2.22
CA ILE A 120 6.65 -25.49 -1.41
C ILE A 120 7.88 -24.61 -1.13
N GLU A 121 8.97 -25.20 -0.62
CA GLU A 121 10.21 -24.48 -0.31
C GLU A 121 10.79 -23.78 -1.55
N ALA A 122 10.80 -24.47 -2.71
CA ALA A 122 11.27 -23.88 -3.95
C ALA A 122 10.45 -22.65 -4.36
N ARG A 123 9.12 -22.74 -4.24
CA ARG A 123 8.22 -21.63 -4.55
C ARG A 123 8.35 -20.48 -3.56
N GLN A 124 8.51 -20.77 -2.27
CA GLN A 124 8.73 -19.75 -1.24
C GLN A 124 10.01 -18.96 -1.51
N ARG A 125 11.13 -19.62 -1.86
CA ARG A 125 12.37 -18.93 -2.24
C ARG A 125 12.20 -17.97 -3.42
N GLU A 126 11.41 -18.36 -4.43
CA GLU A 126 11.09 -17.47 -5.56
C GLU A 126 10.27 -16.25 -5.11
N LEU A 127 9.23 -16.48 -4.31
CA LEU A 127 8.36 -15.41 -3.79
C LEU A 127 9.15 -14.44 -2.90
N GLN A 128 9.99 -14.96 -2.00
CA GLN A 128 10.86 -14.18 -1.12
C GLN A 128 11.84 -13.31 -1.93
N SER A 129 12.45 -13.86 -2.98
CA SER A 129 13.35 -13.10 -3.88
C SER A 129 12.61 -11.95 -4.58
N ARG A 130 11.38 -12.19 -5.05
CA ARG A 130 10.54 -11.15 -5.67
C ARG A 130 10.08 -10.11 -4.65
N ALA A 131 9.73 -10.54 -3.44
CA ALA A 131 9.37 -9.65 -2.34
C ALA A 131 10.55 -8.76 -1.94
N ALA A 132 11.78 -9.29 -1.94
CA ALA A 132 13.00 -8.54 -1.67
C ALA A 132 13.18 -7.39 -2.67
N LEU A 133 13.07 -7.68 -3.97
CA LEU A 133 13.22 -6.67 -5.02
C LEU A 133 12.19 -5.53 -4.87
N LEU A 134 10.91 -5.88 -4.74
CA LEU A 134 9.85 -4.87 -4.60
C LEU A 134 9.93 -4.12 -3.27
N GLY A 135 10.29 -4.81 -2.19
CA GLY A 135 10.50 -4.20 -0.87
C GLY A 135 11.61 -3.15 -0.93
N GLN A 136 12.77 -3.50 -1.49
CA GLN A 136 13.90 -2.58 -1.62
C GLN A 136 13.54 -1.35 -2.45
N GLN A 137 12.80 -1.53 -3.56
CA GLN A 137 12.30 -0.42 -4.37
C GLN A 137 11.33 0.47 -3.58
N LEU A 138 10.39 -0.13 -2.86
CA LEU A 138 9.33 0.59 -2.14
C LEU A 138 9.84 1.31 -0.89
N PHE A 139 10.87 0.77 -0.24
CA PHE A 139 11.43 1.25 1.03
C PHE A 139 12.86 1.82 0.89
N ALA A 140 13.24 2.22 -0.32
CA ALA A 140 14.57 2.76 -0.64
C ALA A 140 14.88 4.06 0.12
N ASP A 141 13.89 4.95 0.20
CA ASP A 141 14.07 6.29 0.75
C ASP A 141 14.29 6.26 2.27
N PRO A 142 15.10 7.18 2.81
CA PRO A 142 15.06 7.50 4.24
C PRO A 142 13.65 7.94 4.65
N PRO A 143 13.17 7.61 5.87
CA PRO A 143 11.82 7.97 6.30
C PRO A 143 11.50 9.47 6.28
N SER A 144 12.49 10.34 6.52
CA SER A 144 12.33 11.80 6.42
C SER A 144 12.09 12.25 4.98
N VAL A 145 12.89 11.75 4.04
CA VAL A 145 12.74 12.04 2.61
C VAL A 145 11.37 11.57 2.10
N PHE A 146 10.95 10.38 2.49
CA PHE A 146 9.62 9.87 2.17
C PHE A 146 8.50 10.77 2.73
N ARG A 147 8.59 11.17 4.00
CA ARG A 147 7.61 12.08 4.62
C ARG A 147 7.51 13.39 3.84
N ASP A 148 8.64 14.02 3.56
CA ASP A 148 8.69 15.34 2.93
C ASP A 148 8.13 15.27 1.50
N ALA A 149 8.46 14.22 0.74
CA ALA A 149 7.88 13.99 -0.58
C ALA A 149 6.36 13.81 -0.53
N ILE A 150 5.86 12.96 0.36
CA ILE A 150 4.41 12.70 0.47
C ILE A 150 3.65 13.96 0.90
N SER A 151 4.18 14.70 1.86
CA SER A 151 3.59 15.97 2.33
C SER A 151 3.58 17.02 1.21
N PHE A 152 4.70 17.22 0.53
CA PHE A 152 4.82 18.16 -0.59
C PHE A 152 3.80 17.86 -1.70
N HIS A 153 3.77 16.63 -2.19
CA HIS A 153 2.87 16.24 -3.27
C HIS A 153 1.39 16.31 -2.88
N TRP A 154 1.06 16.02 -1.61
CA TRP A 154 -0.29 16.19 -1.12
C TRP A 154 -0.71 17.67 -1.09
N THR A 155 0.12 18.55 -0.54
CA THR A 155 -0.19 19.99 -0.44
C THR A 155 -0.34 20.62 -1.83
N THR A 156 0.60 20.35 -2.75
CA THR A 156 0.51 20.83 -4.14
C THR A 156 -0.76 20.35 -4.84
N ALA A 157 -1.20 19.11 -4.56
CA ALA A 157 -2.43 18.58 -5.13
C ALA A 157 -3.69 19.25 -4.57
N LEU A 158 -3.69 19.64 -3.30
CA LEU A 158 -4.78 20.41 -2.69
C LEU A 158 -4.85 21.82 -3.26
N ASP A 159 -3.72 22.52 -3.37
CA ASP A 159 -3.66 23.88 -3.94
C ASP A 159 -4.21 23.89 -5.37
N SER A 160 -3.77 22.93 -6.19
CA SER A 160 -4.26 22.78 -7.59
C SER A 160 -5.76 22.45 -7.68
N ARG A 161 -6.34 21.80 -6.66
CA ARG A 161 -7.78 21.49 -6.60
C ARG A 161 -8.59 22.71 -6.19
N ASP A 162 -8.06 23.53 -5.29
CA ASP A 162 -8.69 24.75 -4.82
C ASP A 162 -8.71 25.82 -5.91
N GLU A 163 -7.64 25.94 -6.70
CA GLU A 163 -7.59 26.79 -7.88
C GLU A 163 -8.62 26.36 -8.93
N ARG A 164 -8.70 25.07 -9.26
CA ARG A 164 -9.69 24.54 -10.22
C ARG A 164 -11.12 24.78 -9.75
N ARG A 165 -11.42 24.57 -8.47
CA ARG A 165 -12.75 24.83 -7.89
C ARG A 165 -13.10 26.32 -7.93
N SER A 166 -12.12 27.19 -7.65
CA SER A 166 -12.31 28.64 -7.73
C SER A 166 -12.54 29.12 -9.17
N ALA A 167 -11.83 28.53 -10.15
CA ALA A 167 -12.01 28.84 -11.56
C ALA A 167 -13.37 28.37 -12.10
N ASP A 168 -13.82 27.17 -11.73
CA ASP A 168 -15.11 26.61 -12.14
C ASP A 168 -16.30 27.39 -11.51
N GLY A 169 -16.20 27.74 -10.23
CA GLY A 169 -17.20 28.59 -9.56
C GLY A 169 -17.25 30.03 -10.08
N SER A 170 -16.14 30.55 -10.62
CA SER A 170 -16.10 31.87 -11.27
C SER A 170 -16.62 31.84 -12.72
N ALA A 171 -16.51 30.70 -13.40
CA ALA A 171 -17.04 30.51 -14.76
C ALA A 171 -18.58 30.45 -14.78
N GLU A 172 -19.20 30.00 -13.69
CA GLU A 172 -20.66 29.93 -13.53
C GLU A 172 -21.31 31.30 -13.25
N THR A 173 -20.51 32.38 -13.06
CA THR A 173 -21.00 33.74 -12.76
C THR A 173 -20.89 34.75 -13.92
N ARG A 174 -20.54 34.35 -15.15
CA ARG A 174 -20.59 35.28 -16.29
C ARG A 174 -22.05 35.55 -16.71
N PRO A 175 -22.58 36.78 -16.60
CA PRO A 175 -23.90 37.08 -17.16
C PRO A 175 -23.79 37.00 -18.70
N ALA A 176 -24.85 36.48 -19.33
CA ALA A 176 -25.02 36.55 -20.77
C ALA A 176 -25.10 38.02 -21.19
N GLU A 177 -24.00 38.58 -21.70
CA GLU A 177 -24.03 39.85 -22.41
C GLU A 177 -24.78 39.65 -23.73
N THR A 178 -26.07 39.95 -23.69
CA THR A 178 -26.92 40.10 -24.88
C THR A 178 -26.49 41.39 -25.60
N HIS A 179 -25.57 41.27 -26.55
CA HIS A 179 -25.29 42.31 -27.53
C HIS A 179 -26.22 42.14 -28.75
N ALA A 180 -27.17 43.06 -28.92
CA ALA A 180 -27.68 43.55 -30.22
C ALA A 180 -28.75 44.63 -29.92
N ALA A 181 -28.47 45.93 -30.10
CA ALA A 181 -28.25 46.68 -31.34
C ALA A 181 -29.51 47.51 -31.66
N ALA A 182 -29.32 48.82 -31.65
CA ALA A 182 -30.29 49.81 -32.11
C ALA A 182 -30.61 49.62 -33.60
N ALA A 183 -31.89 49.74 -33.95
CA ALA A 183 -32.37 50.23 -35.24
C ALA A 183 -33.83 50.68 -35.12
N GLU A 184 -34.03 51.95 -35.50
CA GLU A 184 -35.27 52.71 -35.77
C GLU A 184 -36.24 53.03 -34.62
#